data_AF-A0A349TNU9-F1
#
_entry.id   AF-A0A349TNU9-F1
#
_cell.length_a   1.000
_cell.length_b   1.000
_cell.length_c   1.000
_cell.angle_alpha   90.00
_cell.angle_beta   90.00
_cell.angle_gamma   90.00
#
_symmetry.space_group_name_H-M   'P 1'
#
loop_
_entity.id
_entity.type
_entity.pdbx_description
1 polymer ?
#
loop_
_entity_poly.entity_id
_entity_poly.type
_entity_poly.pdbx_seq_one_letter_code
_entity_poly.pdbx_strand_id
1 'polypeptide(L)'
;VENGGIIPAVIRQLRQTHTISEQKPMLLGISSGGSAALAIAAASPDLYTGVIAAPGRIWDAGKFSRLSGLQVYLRVGEKDDFRWNRLLDENAALLRQAGALVDAALVPDARHIFALNWKELETWLEPLQLRRGLTPKSEQSPHR
;
A
#
# COMPACT_ATOMS: atom_id res chain seq x y z
N VAL A 1 -13.86 5.29 6.58
CA VAL A 1 -12.91 5.16 7.70
C VAL A 1 -13.17 6.34 8.61
N GLU A 2 -13.69 6.08 9.81
CA GLU A 2 -13.85 7.11 10.82
C GLU A 2 -12.46 7.66 11.19
N ASN A 3 -12.30 8.99 11.26
CA ASN A 3 -11.04 9.69 11.55
C ASN A 3 -9.87 9.55 10.55
N GLY A 4 -10.07 8.97 9.35
CA GLY A 4 -8.99 8.85 8.36
C GLY A 4 -8.30 10.18 7.98
N GLY A 5 -9.02 11.30 8.10
CA GLY A 5 -8.49 12.65 7.88
C GLY A 5 -7.42 13.10 8.88
N ILE A 6 -7.20 12.38 9.99
CA ILE A 6 -6.13 12.70 10.95
C ILE A 6 -4.74 12.29 10.47
N ILE A 7 -4.65 11.30 9.57
CA ILE A 7 -3.36 10.72 9.15
C ILE A 7 -2.42 11.75 8.52
N PRO A 8 -2.87 12.64 7.60
CA PRO A 8 -2.04 13.75 7.14
C PRO A 8 -1.50 14.63 8.26
N ALA A 9 -2.29 14.89 9.32
CA ALA A 9 -1.84 15.71 10.44
C ALA A 9 -0.76 14.99 11.27
N VAL A 10 -0.93 13.69 11.51
CA VAL A 10 0.08 12.85 12.19
C VAL A 10 1.40 12.84 11.41
N ILE A 11 1.35 12.65 10.09
CA ILE A 11 2.54 12.68 9.23
C ILE A 11 3.27 14.03 9.34
N ARG A 12 2.53 15.14 9.29
CA ARG A 12 3.12 16.48 9.48
C ARG A 12 3.78 16.62 10.84
N GLN A 13 3.12 16.19 11.92
CA GLN A 13 3.66 16.27 13.27
C GLN A 13 4.96 15.44 13.41
N LEU A 14 5.00 14.24 12.82
CA LEU A 14 6.19 13.39 12.85
C LEU A 14 7.37 14.05 12.13
N ARG A 15 7.15 14.69 10.98
CA ARG A 15 8.20 15.43 10.26
C ARG A 15 8.72 16.65 11.04
N GLN A 16 7.86 17.31 11.81
CA GLN A 16 8.26 18.44 12.65
C GLN A 16 9.11 18.02 13.86
N THR A 17 8.93 16.78 14.34
CA THR A 17 9.54 16.31 15.59
C THR A 17 10.73 15.38 15.38
N HIS A 18 10.91 14.84 14.16
CA HIS A 18 11.95 13.87 13.84
C HIS A 18 12.52 14.13 12.44
N THR A 19 13.78 13.71 12.21
CA THR A 19 14.40 13.75 10.89
C THR A 19 13.81 12.65 10.00
N ILE A 20 12.66 12.93 9.40
CA ILE A 20 11.96 12.04 8.46
C ILE A 20 12.02 12.66 7.06
N SER A 21 12.14 11.81 6.04
CA SER A 21 12.16 12.27 4.64
C SER A 21 10.91 13.08 4.27
N GLU A 22 11.11 14.18 3.55
CA GLU A 22 10.02 15.00 2.98
C GLU A 22 9.31 14.33 1.80
N GLN A 23 9.87 13.25 1.26
CA GLN A 23 9.26 12.48 0.19
C GLN A 23 7.90 11.90 0.62
N LYS A 24 6.96 11.76 -0.32
CA LYS A 24 5.60 11.28 -0.04
C LYS A 24 5.65 9.92 0.70
N PRO A 25 4.98 9.77 1.84
CA PRO A 25 4.96 8.51 2.57
C PRO A 25 4.21 7.42 1.81
N MET A 26 4.42 6.17 2.22
CA MET A 26 3.64 5.01 1.80
C MET A 26 2.80 4.56 2.99
N LEU A 27 1.53 4.24 2.76
CA LEU A 27 0.67 3.71 3.81
C LEU A 27 0.72 2.18 3.79
N LEU A 28 0.95 1.58 4.95
CA LEU A 28 0.87 0.14 5.11
C LEU A 28 -0.28 -0.18 6.07
N GLY A 29 -1.08 -1.18 5.72
CA GLY A 29 -2.09 -1.69 6.61
C GLY A 29 -2.41 -3.17 6.38
N ILE A 30 -2.88 -3.80 7.45
CA ILE A 30 -3.24 -5.22 7.50
C ILE A 30 -4.73 -5.32 7.83
N SER A 31 -5.47 -6.17 7.12
CA SER A 31 -6.90 -6.40 7.29
C SER A 31 -7.73 -5.10 7.17
N SER A 32 -8.43 -4.72 8.24
CA SER A 32 -9.17 -3.45 8.32
C SER A 32 -8.25 -2.25 8.16
N GLY A 33 -7.01 -2.34 8.65
CA GLY A 33 -5.97 -1.34 8.45
C GLY A 33 -5.57 -1.20 6.98
N GLY A 34 -5.46 -2.30 6.22
CA GLY A 34 -5.10 -2.27 4.80
C GLY A 34 -6.18 -1.62 3.96
N SER A 35 -7.42 -2.00 4.27
CA SER A 35 -8.62 -1.44 3.67
C SER A 35 -8.85 0.03 4.08
N ALA A 36 -8.39 0.44 5.27
CA ALA A 36 -8.37 1.84 5.68
C ALA A 36 -7.27 2.63 4.97
N ALA A 37 -6.07 2.07 4.83
CA ALA A 37 -4.97 2.70 4.09
C ALA A 37 -5.35 2.99 2.63
N LEU A 38 -6.04 2.06 1.96
CA LEU A 38 -6.61 2.28 0.63
C LEU A 38 -7.56 3.49 0.60
N ALA A 39 -8.51 3.54 1.54
CA ALA A 39 -9.50 4.63 1.59
C ALA A 39 -8.89 5.99 1.96
N ILE A 40 -7.89 6.02 2.84
CA ILE A 40 -7.17 7.25 3.23
C ILE A 40 -6.37 7.76 2.03
N ALA A 41 -5.62 6.88 1.34
CA ALA A 41 -4.87 7.29 0.17
C ALA A 41 -5.78 7.75 -0.97
N ALA A 42 -6.92 7.07 -1.20
CA ALA A 42 -7.86 7.46 -2.24
C ALA A 42 -8.49 8.83 -2.04
N ALA A 43 -8.65 9.28 -0.78
CA ALA A 43 -9.17 10.62 -0.48
C ALA A 43 -8.18 11.75 -0.84
N SER A 44 -6.88 11.45 -0.91
CA SER A 44 -5.84 12.44 -1.24
C SER A 44 -4.62 11.75 -1.87
N PRO A 45 -4.76 11.17 -3.08
CA PRO A 45 -3.75 10.29 -3.67
C PRO A 45 -2.40 10.99 -3.86
N ASP A 46 -2.43 12.30 -4.12
CA ASP A 46 -1.23 13.11 -4.32
C ASP A 46 -0.37 13.28 -3.06
N LEU A 47 -0.87 12.95 -1.87
CA LEU A 47 -0.09 13.00 -0.63
C LEU A 47 0.77 11.75 -0.41
N TYR A 48 0.54 10.68 -1.18
CA TYR A 48 1.13 9.36 -0.92
C TYR A 48 1.91 8.85 -2.13
N THR A 49 2.96 8.09 -1.88
CA THR A 49 3.65 7.31 -2.93
C THR A 49 2.81 6.10 -3.32
N GLY A 50 2.15 5.48 -2.34
CA GLY A 50 1.38 4.26 -2.56
C GLY A 50 0.82 3.66 -1.28
N VAL A 51 0.24 2.48 -1.43
CA VAL A 51 -0.37 1.68 -0.37
C VAL A 51 0.11 0.23 -0.45
N ILE A 52 0.48 -0.34 0.70
CA ILE A 52 0.62 -1.78 0.92
C ILE A 52 -0.58 -2.23 1.75
N ALA A 53 -1.44 -3.05 1.15
CA ALA A 53 -2.63 -3.60 1.78
C ALA A 53 -2.54 -5.14 1.79
N ALA A 54 -2.18 -5.72 2.93
CA ALA A 54 -1.84 -7.14 3.04
C ALA A 54 -2.34 -7.77 4.36
N PRO A 55 -3.61 -8.22 4.43
CA PRO A 55 -4.63 -8.06 3.40
C PRO A 55 -5.36 -6.72 3.41
N GLY A 56 -6.09 -6.44 2.34
CA GLY A 56 -7.05 -5.35 2.27
C GLY A 56 -8.17 -5.66 1.28
N ARG A 57 -9.27 -4.91 1.38
CA ARG A 57 -10.39 -4.92 0.43
C ARG A 57 -10.98 -3.54 0.28
N ILE A 58 -11.82 -3.37 -0.74
CA ILE A 58 -12.61 -2.15 -0.92
C ILE A 58 -14.01 -2.39 -0.39
N TRP A 59 -14.46 -1.51 0.50
CA TRP A 59 -15.78 -1.56 1.12
C TRP A 59 -16.79 -0.62 0.46
N ASP A 60 -16.28 0.43 -0.17
CA ASP A 60 -17.07 1.51 -0.75
C ASP A 60 -16.38 1.96 -2.02
N ALA A 61 -16.88 1.46 -3.15
CA ALA A 61 -16.32 1.74 -4.46
C ALA A 61 -16.39 3.24 -4.82
N GLY A 62 -17.37 3.97 -4.29
CA GLY A 62 -17.56 5.40 -4.55
C GLY A 62 -16.41 6.28 -4.08
N LYS A 63 -15.56 5.77 -3.18
CA LYS A 63 -14.34 6.46 -2.71
C LYS A 63 -13.17 6.39 -3.69
N PHE A 64 -13.26 5.58 -4.74
CA PHE A 64 -12.16 5.29 -5.66
C PHE A 64 -12.50 5.77 -7.07
N SER A 65 -12.68 7.08 -7.26
CA SER A 65 -13.00 7.68 -8.57
C SER A 65 -11.77 8.20 -9.30
N ARG A 66 -10.73 8.63 -8.58
CA ARG A 66 -9.47 9.14 -9.16
C ARG A 66 -8.30 8.89 -8.22
N LEU A 67 -7.30 8.14 -8.70
CA LEU A 67 -6.14 7.72 -7.92
C LEU A 67 -4.80 8.22 -8.47
N SER A 68 -4.79 8.96 -9.58
CA SER A 68 -3.63 9.73 -10.06
C SER A 68 -2.29 8.95 -10.12
N GLY A 69 -2.31 7.67 -10.51
CA GLY A 69 -1.12 6.84 -10.58
C GLY A 69 -0.62 6.30 -9.24
N LEU A 70 -1.45 6.31 -8.18
CA LEU A 70 -1.13 5.75 -6.88
C LEU A 70 -0.65 4.29 -7.02
N GLN A 71 0.50 3.97 -6.44
CA GLN A 71 1.01 2.61 -6.40
C GLN A 71 0.25 1.78 -5.37
N VAL A 72 -0.25 0.60 -5.74
CA VAL A 72 -0.95 -0.29 -4.82
C VAL A 72 -0.36 -1.68 -4.87
N TYR A 73 0.11 -2.17 -3.72
CA TYR A 73 0.47 -3.56 -3.49
C TYR A 73 -0.64 -4.21 -2.66
N LEU A 74 -1.41 -5.08 -3.28
CA LEU A 74 -2.55 -5.77 -2.69
C LEU A 74 -2.27 -7.26 -2.59
N ARG A 75 -2.36 -7.82 -1.39
CA ARG A 75 -2.25 -9.26 -1.16
C ARG A 75 -3.45 -9.74 -0.39
N VAL A 76 -3.95 -10.93 -0.69
CA VAL A 76 -5.01 -11.59 0.11
C VAL A 76 -4.67 -13.06 0.22
N GLY A 77 -4.89 -13.69 1.38
CA GLY A 77 -4.64 -15.11 1.53
C GLY A 77 -5.56 -15.93 0.62
N GLU A 78 -5.05 -16.95 -0.05
CA GLU A 78 -5.85 -17.83 -0.90
C GLU A 78 -6.97 -18.53 -0.11
N LYS A 79 -6.70 -18.88 1.15
CA LYS A 79 -7.62 -19.52 2.11
C LYS A 79 -8.18 -18.52 3.12
N ASP A 80 -8.39 -17.27 2.70
CA ASP A 80 -8.93 -16.21 3.55
C ASP A 80 -10.29 -16.58 4.17
N ASP A 81 -10.33 -16.63 5.50
CA ASP A 81 -11.52 -17.04 6.26
C ASP A 81 -12.72 -16.09 6.09
N PHE A 82 -12.46 -14.83 5.75
CA PHE A 82 -13.47 -13.81 5.47
C PHE A 82 -13.85 -13.76 3.99
N ARG A 83 -13.28 -14.65 3.16
CA ARG A 83 -13.54 -14.77 1.73
C ARG A 83 -13.16 -13.52 0.93
N TRP A 84 -12.20 -12.73 1.41
CA TRP A 84 -11.75 -11.54 0.68
C TRP A 84 -11.01 -11.91 -0.61
N ASN A 85 -10.48 -13.12 -0.70
CA ASN A 85 -9.89 -13.69 -1.91
C ASN A 85 -10.84 -13.62 -3.12
N ARG A 86 -12.15 -13.77 -2.89
CA ARG A 86 -13.17 -13.70 -3.94
C ARG A 86 -13.38 -12.29 -4.51
N LEU A 87 -12.91 -11.27 -3.80
CA LEU A 87 -13.04 -9.86 -4.16
C LEU A 87 -11.75 -9.30 -4.76
N LEU A 88 -10.67 -10.08 -4.82
CA LEU A 88 -9.35 -9.56 -5.20
C LEU A 88 -9.37 -8.97 -6.62
N ASP A 89 -9.90 -9.72 -7.58
CA ASP A 89 -9.92 -9.31 -8.99
C ASP A 89 -10.82 -8.08 -9.20
N GLU A 90 -12.00 -8.07 -8.58
CA GLU A 90 -12.93 -6.93 -8.62
C GLU A 90 -12.29 -5.67 -8.01
N ASN A 91 -11.67 -5.80 -6.83
CA ASN A 91 -10.98 -4.68 -6.17
C ASN A 91 -9.81 -4.17 -7.02
N ALA A 92 -9.02 -5.08 -7.59
CA ALA A 92 -7.89 -4.71 -8.44
C ALA A 92 -8.36 -4.02 -9.73
N ALA A 93 -9.44 -4.49 -10.34
CA ALA A 93 -10.05 -3.87 -11.51
C ALA A 93 -10.57 -2.46 -11.19
N LEU A 94 -11.29 -2.29 -10.07
CA LEU A 94 -11.79 -0.99 -9.63
C LEU A 94 -10.64 0.01 -9.44
N LEU A 95 -9.58 -0.39 -8.73
CA LEU A 95 -8.42 0.47 -8.49
C LEU A 95 -7.72 0.87 -9.80
N ARG A 96 -7.55 -0.07 -10.73
CA ARG A 96 -6.96 0.22 -12.04
C ARG A 96 -7.83 1.16 -12.87
N GLN A 97 -9.16 0.96 -12.88
CA GLN A 97 -10.11 1.85 -13.55
C GLN A 97 -10.07 3.27 -12.97
N ALA A 98 -9.87 3.39 -11.67
CA ALA A 98 -9.68 4.68 -10.99
C ALA A 98 -8.30 5.31 -11.23
N GLY A 99 -7.41 4.65 -11.98
CA GLY A 99 -6.10 5.16 -12.37
C GLY A 99 -4.95 4.83 -11.43
N ALA A 100 -5.09 3.83 -10.54
CA ALA A 100 -3.96 3.30 -9.76
C ALA A 100 -3.14 2.28 -10.55
N LEU A 101 -1.88 2.13 -10.15
CA LEU A 101 -0.97 1.11 -10.65
C LEU A 101 -0.93 -0.04 -9.62
N VAL A 102 -1.63 -1.13 -9.94
CA VAL A 102 -1.98 -2.19 -8.97
C VAL A 102 -1.23 -3.48 -9.25
N ASP A 103 -0.43 -3.91 -8.29
CA ASP A 103 0.09 -5.26 -8.14
C ASP A 103 -0.80 -6.00 -7.13
N ALA A 104 -1.60 -6.95 -7.61
CA ALA A 104 -2.55 -7.71 -6.80
C ALA A 104 -2.30 -9.21 -6.99
N ALA A 105 -2.20 -9.96 -5.90
CA ALA A 105 -2.02 -11.41 -5.95
C ALA A 105 -2.63 -12.11 -4.72
N LEU A 106 -3.08 -13.35 -4.93
CA LEU A 106 -3.36 -14.26 -3.82
C LEU A 106 -2.03 -14.77 -3.26
N VAL A 107 -1.96 -14.90 -1.94
CA VAL A 107 -0.83 -15.55 -1.26
C VAL A 107 -1.17 -17.03 -1.11
N PRO A 108 -0.43 -17.94 -1.77
CA PRO A 108 -0.74 -19.36 -1.78
C PRO A 108 -0.83 -19.94 -0.36
N ASP A 109 -1.82 -20.79 -0.12
CA ASP A 109 -2.08 -21.46 1.16
C ASP A 109 -2.32 -20.57 2.39
N ALA A 110 -2.19 -19.24 2.25
CA ALA A 110 -2.30 -18.30 3.35
C ALA A 110 -3.76 -18.08 3.78
N ARG A 111 -3.97 -17.91 5.09
CA ARG A 111 -5.25 -17.48 5.68
C ARG A 111 -5.34 -15.95 5.71
N HIS A 112 -6.21 -15.39 6.55
CA HIS A 112 -6.40 -13.95 6.60
C HIS A 112 -5.15 -13.17 7.03
N ILE A 113 -4.41 -13.66 8.02
CA ILE A 113 -3.14 -13.05 8.47
C ILE A 113 -1.99 -13.92 7.99
N PHE A 114 -1.00 -13.31 7.35
CA PHE A 114 0.14 -13.98 6.77
C PHE A 114 1.39 -13.09 6.81
N ALA A 115 2.55 -13.72 6.73
CA ALA A 115 3.81 -13.02 6.53
C ALA A 115 3.93 -12.56 5.08
N LEU A 116 4.38 -11.32 4.87
CA LEU A 116 4.71 -10.81 3.54
C LEU A 116 5.97 -11.50 3.01
N ASN A 117 5.95 -11.84 1.72
CA ASN A 117 7.16 -12.23 1.01
C ASN A 117 8.03 -10.98 0.80
N TRP A 118 9.09 -10.85 1.60
CA TRP A 118 10.00 -9.70 1.53
C TRP A 118 10.65 -9.53 0.17
N LYS A 119 11.02 -10.63 -0.50
CA LYS A 119 11.66 -10.57 -1.81
C LYS A 119 10.72 -10.00 -2.89
N GLU A 120 9.47 -10.43 -2.89
CA GLU A 120 8.45 -9.89 -3.81
C GLU A 120 8.18 -8.41 -3.52
N LEU A 121 8.06 -8.06 -2.24
CA LEU A 121 7.82 -6.68 -1.83
C LEU A 121 9.00 -5.76 -2.20
N GLU A 122 10.24 -6.19 -1.96
CA GLU A 122 11.45 -5.45 -2.35
C GLU A 122 11.50 -5.22 -3.87
N THR A 123 11.24 -6.27 -4.65
CA THR A 123 11.16 -6.18 -6.12
C THR A 123 10.13 -5.15 -6.56
N TRP A 124 8.97 -5.10 -5.90
CA TRP A 124 7.94 -4.11 -6.19
C TRP A 124 8.34 -2.68 -5.76
N LEU A 125 9.12 -2.53 -4.69
CA LEU A 125 9.58 -1.24 -4.17
C LEU A 125 10.75 -0.64 -4.96
N GLU A 126 11.61 -1.47 -5.55
CA GLU A 126 12.83 -1.04 -6.26
C GLU A 126 12.58 0.09 -7.28
N PRO A 127 11.63 -0.02 -8.23
CA PRO A 127 11.37 1.05 -9.20
C PRO A 127 10.91 2.35 -8.53
N LEU A 128 10.26 2.27 -7.36
CA LEU A 128 9.78 3.43 -6.61
C LEU A 128 10.91 4.13 -5.87
N GLN A 129 11.89 3.39 -5.38
CA GLN A 129 13.10 3.93 -4.76
C GLN A 129 14.00 4.59 -5.80
N LEU A 130 14.18 3.96 -6.97
CA LEU A 130 14.99 4.50 -8.07
C LEU A 130 14.42 5.81 -8.62
N ARG A 131 13.10 5.90 -8.83
CA ARG A 131 12.41 7.16 -9.21
C ARG A 131 12.58 8.28 -8.17
N ARG A 132 12.97 7.93 -6.95
CA ARG A 132 13.18 8.84 -5.80
C ARG A 132 14.65 9.16 -5.56
N GLY A 133 15.57 8.68 -6.41
CA GLY A 133 17.01 8.87 -6.24
C GLY A 133 17.59 8.13 -5.02
N LEU A 134 16.88 7.13 -4.49
CA LEU A 134 17.36 6.27 -3.41
C LEU A 134 18.08 5.09 -4.05
N THR A 135 19.39 4.96 -3.80
CA THR A 135 20.17 3.79 -4.22
C THR A 135 19.77 2.55 -3.40
N PRO A 136 19.54 1.39 -4.03
CA PRO A 136 19.29 0.14 -3.31
C PRO A 136 20.45 -0.18 -2.37
N LYS A 137 20.13 -0.70 -1.18
CA LYS A 137 21.10 -1.00 -0.11
C LYS A 137 22.10 -2.13 -0.45
N SER A 138 21.99 -2.76 -1.62
CA SER A 138 22.83 -3.89 -2.02
C SER A 138 24.28 -3.53 -2.37
N GLU A 139 24.66 -2.25 -2.36
CA GLU A 139 26.05 -1.82 -2.59
C GLU A 139 26.84 -1.41 -1.34
N GLN A 140 26.27 -1.48 -0.13
CA GLN A 140 27.04 -1.26 1.09
C GLN A 140 27.57 -2.59 1.63
N SER A 141 28.59 -3.12 0.95
CA SER A 141 29.41 -4.23 1.47
C SER A 141 30.32 -3.72 2.60
N PRO A 142 30.42 -4.40 3.76
CA PRO A 142 31.27 -3.98 4.85
C PRO A 142 32.71 -4.46 4.60
N HIS A 143 33.47 -3.67 3.85
CA HIS A 143 34.92 -3.74 3.88
C HIS A 143 35.50 -2.37 4.24
N ARG A 144 35.68 -2.16 5.54
CA ARG A 144 36.90 -1.61 6.16
C ARG A 144 36.82 -1.67 7.67
#